data_AF-A0A7C3MWZ6-F1
#
_entry.id   AF-A0A7C3MWZ6-F1
#
_cell.length_a   1.000
_cell.length_b   1.000
_cell.length_c   1.000
_cell.angle_alpha   90.00
_cell.angle_beta   90.00
_cell.angle_gamma   90.00
#
_symmetry.space_group_name_H-M   'P 1'
#
loop_
_entity.id
_entity.type
_entity.pdbx_description
1 polymer ?
#
loop_
_entity_poly.entity_id
_entity_poly.type
_entity_poly.pdbx_seq_one_letter_code
_entity_poly.pdbx_strand_id
1 'polypeptide(L)'
;MRRFLTLLSGLMLVWVLVSCATTPRTYEGGAVGAAAGAIAGALLDHHNPWRGGVIGGVIGAVTGATLTEISARASREAAMEGRPVEYRTEDGRGIYRAEPIGPYDPQTRCSKIHERVWEDGRLIKDQVREVCESTMYQRRY
;
A
#
# COMPACT_ATOMS: atom_id res chain seq x y z
N MET A 1 -29.38 26.73 6.01
CA MET A 1 -29.36 25.64 7.02
C MET A 1 -29.35 24.24 6.38
N ARG A 2 -30.24 23.89 5.44
CA ARG A 2 -30.26 22.55 4.78
C ARG A 2 -28.95 22.12 4.08
N ARG A 3 -28.21 23.06 3.46
CA ARG A 3 -26.91 22.79 2.81
C ARG A 3 -25.76 22.58 3.80
N PHE A 4 -25.81 23.24 4.96
CA PHE A 4 -24.88 23.02 6.06
C PHE A 4 -25.14 21.67 6.74
N LEU A 5 -26.42 21.30 6.92
CA LEU A 5 -26.80 20.00 7.50
C LEU A 5 -26.38 18.81 6.61
N THR A 6 -26.44 18.96 5.28
CA THR A 6 -25.99 17.93 4.32
C THR A 6 -24.47 17.82 4.28
N LEU A 7 -23.74 18.93 4.36
CA LEU A 7 -22.27 18.92 4.48
C LEU A 7 -21.82 18.32 5.82
N LEU A 8 -22.47 18.66 6.93
CA LEU A 8 -22.21 18.06 8.25
C LEU A 8 -22.53 16.56 8.27
N SER A 9 -23.63 16.13 7.64
CA SER A 9 -23.99 14.71 7.55
C SER A 9 -23.01 13.92 6.68
N GLY A 10 -22.51 14.51 5.58
CA GLY A 10 -21.46 13.90 4.76
C GLY A 10 -20.12 13.80 5.50
N LEU A 11 -19.74 14.86 6.22
CA LEU A 11 -18.50 14.89 7.00
C LEU A 11 -18.53 13.87 8.16
N MET A 12 -19.67 13.70 8.83
CA MET A 12 -19.84 12.74 9.91
C MET A 12 -19.78 11.28 9.40
N LEU A 13 -20.32 11.01 8.19
CA LEU A 13 -20.22 9.70 7.55
C LEU A 13 -18.76 9.32 7.22
N VAL A 14 -17.97 10.29 6.76
CA VAL A 14 -16.53 10.10 6.49
C VAL A 14 -15.75 9.79 7.77
N TRP A 15 -16.08 10.46 8.89
CA TRP A 15 -15.41 10.23 10.18
C TRP A 15 -15.75 8.89 10.83
N VAL A 16 -16.97 8.38 10.61
CA VAL A 16 -17.37 7.03 11.07
C VAL A 16 -16.61 5.94 10.30
N LEU A 17 -16.36 6.14 9.00
CA LEU A 17 -15.57 5.20 8.20
C LEU A 17 -14.09 5.14 8.64
N VAL A 18 -13.53 6.25 9.13
CA VAL A 18 -12.13 6.31 9.60
C VAL A 18 -11.96 5.64 10.98
N SER A 19 -12.97 5.68 11.84
CA SER A 19 -12.89 5.15 13.21
C SER A 19 -12.94 3.62 13.31
N CYS A 20 -13.31 2.91 12.24
CA CYS A 20 -13.36 1.44 12.21
C CYS A 20 -12.04 0.78 11.77
N ALA A 21 -11.03 1.56 11.36
CA ALA A 21 -9.77 1.10 10.78
C ALA A 21 -8.70 0.64 11.82
N THR A 22 -9.13 0.06 12.95
CA THR A 22 -8.25 -0.33 14.06
C THR A 22 -8.24 -1.83 14.33
N THR A 23 -8.47 -2.69 13.33
CA THR A 23 -8.28 -4.15 13.43
C THR A 23 -7.41 -4.68 12.26
N PRO A 24 -6.95 -5.95 12.25
CA PRO A 24 -5.58 -6.31 11.86
C PRO A 24 -5.26 -5.87 10.41
N ARG A 25 -4.23 -5.02 10.25
CA ARG A 25 -3.93 -4.26 9.03
C ARG A 25 -3.80 -5.05 7.73
N THR A 26 -3.58 -6.35 7.79
CA THR A 26 -3.50 -7.23 6.62
C THR A 26 -4.88 -7.48 6.00
N TYR A 27 -5.92 -7.71 6.81
CA TYR A 27 -7.28 -7.94 6.30
C TYR A 27 -7.89 -6.63 5.76
N GLU A 28 -7.63 -5.51 6.44
CA GLU A 28 -8.06 -4.18 6.00
C GLU A 28 -7.33 -3.73 4.74
N GLY A 29 -6.02 -3.98 4.60
CA GLY A 29 -5.27 -3.63 3.39
C GLY A 29 -5.82 -4.34 2.15
N GLY A 30 -6.18 -5.62 2.28
CA GLY A 30 -6.81 -6.38 1.20
C GLY A 30 -8.22 -5.90 0.91
N ALA A 31 -9.05 -5.67 1.92
CA ALA A 31 -10.41 -5.18 1.71
C ALA A 31 -10.43 -3.77 1.09
N VAL A 32 -9.57 -2.86 1.55
CA VAL A 32 -9.44 -1.50 1.00
C VAL A 32 -8.85 -1.54 -0.41
N GLY A 33 -7.82 -2.36 -0.63
CA GLY A 33 -7.26 -2.56 -1.95
C GLY A 33 -8.29 -3.13 -2.91
N ALA A 34 -9.10 -4.10 -2.47
CA ALA A 34 -10.18 -4.68 -3.26
C ALA A 34 -11.25 -3.65 -3.60
N ALA A 35 -11.69 -2.86 -2.63
CA ALA A 35 -12.68 -1.82 -2.88
C ALA A 35 -12.16 -0.76 -3.85
N ALA A 36 -10.94 -0.26 -3.62
CA ALA A 36 -10.31 0.74 -4.48
C ALA A 36 -10.06 0.20 -5.90
N GLY A 37 -9.54 -1.02 -6.01
CA GLY A 37 -9.31 -1.70 -7.27
C GLY A 37 -10.61 -1.99 -8.01
N ALA A 38 -11.68 -2.38 -7.32
CA ALA A 38 -12.98 -2.61 -7.94
C ALA A 38 -13.60 -1.33 -8.50
N ILE A 39 -13.52 -0.23 -7.75
CA ILE A 39 -14.00 1.07 -8.22
C ILE A 39 -13.19 1.52 -9.44
N ALA A 40 -11.85 1.46 -9.36
CA ALA A 40 -10.99 1.84 -10.47
C ALA A 40 -11.22 0.96 -11.70
N GLY A 41 -11.31 -0.36 -11.52
CA GLY A 41 -11.55 -1.30 -12.60
C GLY A 41 -12.92 -1.12 -13.26
N ALA A 42 -13.96 -0.84 -12.49
CA ALA A 42 -15.30 -0.56 -13.04
C ALA A 42 -15.34 0.73 -13.85
N LEU A 43 -14.54 1.73 -13.47
CA LEU A 43 -14.43 2.99 -14.21
C LEU A 43 -13.58 2.84 -15.48
N LEU A 44 -12.54 2.01 -15.48
CA LEU A 44 -11.64 1.79 -16.61
C LEU A 44 -12.27 0.92 -17.70
N ASP A 45 -13.10 -0.07 -17.34
CA ASP A 45 -13.82 -0.90 -18.31
C ASP A 45 -15.18 -0.28 -18.66
N HIS A 46 -15.17 0.72 -19.53
CA HIS A 46 -16.39 1.40 -19.99
C HIS A 46 -17.37 0.47 -20.74
N HIS A 47 -16.89 -0.64 -21.31
CA HIS A 47 -17.74 -1.58 -22.05
C HIS A 47 -18.42 -2.59 -21.12
N ASN A 48 -17.75 -2.99 -20.03
CA ASN A 48 -18.34 -3.84 -19.02
C ASN A 48 -17.81 -3.47 -17.62
N PRO A 49 -18.40 -2.46 -16.96
CA PRO A 49 -17.98 -1.98 -15.65
C PRO A 49 -18.02 -3.06 -14.57
N TRP A 50 -18.97 -4.00 -14.67
CA TRP A 50 -19.06 -5.12 -13.74
C TRP A 50 -17.85 -6.04 -13.85
N ARG A 51 -17.46 -6.39 -15.09
CA ARG A 51 -16.25 -7.19 -15.34
C ARG A 51 -15.00 -6.46 -14.86
N GLY A 52 -14.88 -5.18 -15.19
CA GLY A 52 -13.78 -4.34 -14.75
C GLY A 52 -13.66 -4.26 -13.23
N GLY A 53 -14.79 -4.11 -12.53
CA GLY A 53 -14.80 -4.02 -11.08
C GLY A 53 -14.48 -5.33 -10.37
N VAL A 54 -14.93 -6.47 -10.89
CA VAL A 54 -14.55 -7.78 -10.32
C VAL A 54 -13.04 -8.02 -10.50
N ILE A 55 -12.51 -7.77 -11.69
CA ILE A 55 -11.07 -7.95 -11.98
C ILE A 55 -10.23 -6.99 -11.13
N GLY A 56 -10.58 -5.71 -11.13
CA GLY A 56 -9.88 -4.69 -10.35
C GLY A 56 -9.96 -4.96 -8.85
N GLY A 57 -11.08 -5.50 -8.36
CA GLY A 57 -11.25 -5.86 -6.95
C GLY A 57 -10.40 -7.05 -6.53
N VAL A 58 -10.30 -8.08 -7.35
CA VAL A 58 -9.42 -9.22 -7.06
C VAL A 58 -7.95 -8.79 -7.07
N ILE A 59 -7.52 -8.03 -8.08
CA ILE A 59 -6.15 -7.51 -8.17
C ILE A 59 -5.85 -6.60 -6.96
N GLY A 60 -6.78 -5.69 -6.66
CA GLY A 60 -6.67 -4.79 -5.52
C GLY A 60 -6.61 -5.52 -4.17
N ALA A 61 -7.35 -6.61 -4.01
CA ALA A 61 -7.34 -7.42 -2.79
C ALA A 61 -5.98 -8.05 -2.53
N VAL A 62 -5.42 -8.66 -3.57
CA VAL A 62 -4.12 -9.34 -3.52
C VAL A 62 -3.01 -8.32 -3.26
N THR A 63 -3.05 -7.21 -4.00
CA THR A 63 -2.06 -6.12 -3.93
C THR A 63 -2.11 -5.39 -2.57
N GLY A 64 -3.30 -5.18 -2.01
CA GLY A 64 -3.49 -4.34 -0.83
C GLY A 64 -3.06 -4.99 0.50
N ALA A 65 -3.36 -6.28 0.70
CA ALA A 65 -3.07 -6.98 1.95
C ALA A 65 -1.61 -7.40 2.07
N THR A 66 -1.10 -8.06 1.03
CA THR A 66 0.16 -8.80 1.09
C THR A 66 1.37 -7.92 0.82
N LEU A 67 1.28 -7.04 -0.19
CA LEU A 67 2.40 -6.17 -0.54
C LEU A 67 2.62 -5.04 0.47
N THR A 68 1.59 -4.61 1.20
CA THR A 68 1.75 -3.54 2.20
C THR A 68 2.63 -3.98 3.37
N GLU A 69 2.44 -5.20 3.87
CA GLU A 69 3.29 -5.73 4.94
C GLU A 69 4.69 -6.09 4.43
N ILE A 70 4.78 -6.76 3.28
CA ILE A 70 6.07 -7.11 2.66
C ILE A 70 6.87 -5.85 2.36
N SER A 71 6.24 -4.82 1.80
CA SER A 71 6.92 -3.55 1.55
C SER A 71 7.42 -2.94 2.84
N ALA A 72 6.55 -2.74 3.84
CA ALA A 72 6.93 -2.14 5.13
C ALA A 72 8.09 -2.87 5.81
N ARG A 73 8.12 -4.20 5.72
CA ARG A 73 9.21 -5.02 6.25
C ARG A 73 10.48 -4.87 5.42
N ALA A 74 10.40 -5.07 4.11
CA ALA A 74 11.53 -5.05 3.20
C ALA A 74 12.30 -3.72 3.25
N SER A 75 11.59 -2.59 3.24
CA SER A 75 12.27 -1.30 3.23
C SER A 75 12.84 -0.92 4.58
N ARG A 76 12.28 -1.44 5.67
CA ARG A 76 12.86 -1.30 7.00
C ARG A 76 14.14 -2.12 7.13
N GLU A 77 14.11 -3.35 6.66
CA GLU A 77 15.28 -4.23 6.62
C GLU A 77 16.38 -3.62 5.74
N ALA A 78 16.03 -3.14 4.55
CA ALA A 78 16.96 -2.43 3.67
C ALA A 78 17.52 -1.14 4.30
N ALA A 79 16.70 -0.39 5.05
CA ALA A 79 17.13 0.81 5.76
C ALA A 79 18.07 0.53 6.93
N MET A 80 17.80 -0.54 7.70
CA MET A 80 18.59 -0.93 8.88
C MET A 80 19.92 -1.56 8.49
N GLU A 81 19.90 -2.42 7.48
CA GLU A 81 21.06 -3.21 7.08
C GLU A 81 21.90 -2.54 6.00
N GLY A 82 21.37 -1.47 5.38
CA GLY A 82 22.04 -0.75 4.31
C GLY A 82 22.29 -1.59 3.06
N ARG A 83 21.51 -2.66 2.85
CA ARG A 83 21.63 -3.57 1.71
C ARG A 83 20.30 -3.80 1.00
N PRO A 84 20.32 -4.16 -0.30
CA PRO A 84 19.11 -4.55 -1.02
C PRO A 84 18.43 -5.77 -0.40
N VAL A 85 17.09 -5.75 -0.37
CA VAL A 85 16.24 -6.87 0.07
C VAL A 85 15.28 -7.22 -1.06
N GLU A 86 15.18 -8.52 -1.39
CA GLU A 86 14.26 -9.03 -2.40
C GLU A 86 13.36 -10.11 -1.80
N TYR A 87 12.05 -9.99 -2.02
CA TYR A 87 11.06 -11.01 -1.72
C TYR A 87 10.46 -11.50 -3.04
N ARG A 88 10.27 -12.81 -3.15
CA ARG A 88 9.67 -13.45 -4.32
C ARG A 88 8.55 -14.38 -3.87
N THR A 89 7.47 -14.41 -4.63
CA THR A 89 6.40 -15.39 -4.45
C THR A 89 6.87 -16.80 -4.81
N GLU A 90 6.24 -17.84 -4.27
CA GLU A 90 6.64 -19.25 -4.51
C GLU A 90 6.57 -19.64 -5.98
N ASP A 91 5.60 -19.11 -6.71
CA ASP A 91 5.40 -19.29 -8.15
C ASP A 91 6.32 -18.41 -9.02
N GLY A 92 7.18 -17.60 -8.41
CA GLY A 92 8.18 -16.77 -9.08
C GLY A 92 7.65 -15.56 -9.88
N ARG A 93 6.32 -15.41 -10.01
CA ARG A 93 5.67 -14.38 -10.84
C ARG A 93 5.76 -12.97 -10.25
N GLY A 94 5.67 -12.86 -8.93
CA GLY A 94 5.76 -11.63 -8.16
C GLY A 94 7.16 -11.44 -7.55
N ILE A 95 7.82 -10.34 -7.88
CA ILE A 95 9.11 -9.95 -7.30
C ILE A 95 8.94 -8.59 -6.64
N TYR A 96 9.32 -8.47 -5.38
CA TYR A 96 9.38 -7.21 -4.64
C TYR A 96 10.84 -6.93 -4.29
N ARG A 97 11.36 -5.76 -4.65
CA ARG A 97 12.72 -5.35 -4.31
C ARG A 97 12.74 -3.98 -3.62
N ALA A 98 13.48 -3.90 -2.53
CA ALA A 98 13.77 -2.68 -1.79
C ALA A 98 15.29 -2.43 -1.81
N GLU A 99 15.72 -1.29 -2.33
CA GLU A 99 17.13 -0.90 -2.43
C GLU A 99 17.38 0.46 -1.75
N PRO A 100 18.35 0.58 -0.84
CA PRO A 100 18.67 1.88 -0.25
C PRO A 100 19.30 2.81 -1.29
N ILE A 101 18.76 4.02 -1.42
CA ILE A 101 19.27 5.06 -2.32
C ILE A 101 19.99 6.11 -1.49
N GLY A 102 21.32 6.00 -1.47
CA GLY A 102 22.18 6.96 -0.79
C GLY A 102 22.31 6.73 0.72
N PRO A 103 23.09 7.59 1.39
CA PRO A 103 23.35 7.46 2.82
C PRO A 103 22.14 7.88 3.66
N TYR A 104 22.11 7.41 4.91
CA TYR A 104 21.18 7.89 5.93
C TYR A 104 21.32 9.40 6.13
N ASP A 105 20.19 10.10 6.17
CA ASP A 105 20.17 11.55 6.41
C ASP A 105 20.00 11.84 7.91
N PRO A 106 21.03 12.38 8.60
CA PRO A 106 20.95 12.70 10.02
C PRO A 106 20.07 13.92 10.34
N GLN A 107 19.80 14.80 9.37
CA GLN A 107 18.94 15.99 9.57
C GLN A 107 17.47 15.57 9.63
N THR A 108 17.04 14.73 8.69
CA THR A 108 15.66 14.23 8.64
C THR A 108 15.46 12.95 9.45
N ARG A 109 16.56 12.26 9.81
CA ARG A 109 16.58 10.94 10.47
C ARG A 109 15.87 9.87 9.65
N CYS A 110 16.11 9.90 8.33
CA CYS A 110 15.44 9.04 7.37
C CYS A 110 16.42 8.41 6.37
N SER A 111 16.11 7.18 5.97
CA SER A 111 16.73 6.49 4.83
C SER A 111 15.76 6.52 3.64
N LYS A 112 16.27 6.76 2.44
CA LYS A 112 15.49 6.68 1.19
C LYS A 112 15.63 5.29 0.59
N ILE A 113 14.51 4.64 0.32
CA ILE A 113 14.46 3.28 -0.22
C ILE A 113 13.72 3.27 -1.55
N HIS A 114 14.36 2.77 -2.60
CA HIS A 114 13.75 2.48 -3.89
C HIS A 114 12.97 1.18 -3.79
N GLU A 115 11.68 1.24 -4.08
CA GLU A 115 10.81 0.07 -4.10
C GLU A 115 10.38 -0.21 -5.52
N ARG A 116 10.61 -1.45 -5.96
CA ARG A 116 10.18 -1.92 -7.27
C ARG A 116 9.42 -3.23 -7.12
N VAL A 117 8.29 -3.33 -7.81
CA VAL A 117 7.45 -4.54 -7.81
C VAL A 117 7.23 -4.96 -9.24
N TRP A 118 7.56 -6.22 -9.52
CA TRP A 118 7.31 -6.86 -10.79
C TRP A 118 6.25 -7.93 -10.62
N GLU A 119 5.34 -8.01 -11.59
CA GLU A 119 4.36 -9.08 -11.73
C GLU A 119 4.43 -9.59 -13.17
N ASP A 120 4.65 -10.89 -13.35
CA ASP A 120 4.83 -11.54 -14.65
C ASP A 120 5.88 -10.84 -15.53
N GLY A 121 6.97 -10.38 -14.89
CA GLY A 121 8.07 -9.66 -15.53
C GLY A 121 7.78 -8.20 -15.90
N ARG A 122 6.57 -7.70 -15.64
CA ARG A 122 6.21 -6.28 -15.84
C ARG A 122 6.39 -5.49 -14.56
N LEU A 123 7.06 -4.34 -14.65
CA LEU A 123 7.18 -3.41 -13.54
C LEU A 123 5.82 -2.75 -13.30
N ILE A 124 5.15 -3.13 -12.21
CA ILE A 124 3.82 -2.62 -11.84
C ILE A 124 3.90 -1.48 -10.82
N LYS A 125 5.02 -1.36 -10.11
CA LYS A 125 5.24 -0.30 -9.12
C LYS A 125 6.70 0.08 -9.06
N ASP A 126 6.97 1.38 -9.08
CA ASP A 126 8.29 1.98 -8.93
C ASP A 126 8.12 3.29 -8.12
N GLN A 127 8.66 3.32 -6.91
CA GLN A 127 8.55 4.49 -6.03
C GLN A 127 9.73 4.60 -5.07
N VAL A 128 10.02 5.81 -4.61
CA VAL A 128 10.96 6.06 -3.52
C VAL A 128 10.17 6.29 -2.24
N ARG A 129 10.47 5.52 -1.19
CA ARG A 129 9.88 5.67 0.14
C ARG A 129 10.93 6.11 1.16
N GLU A 130 10.55 7.04 2.01
CA GLU A 130 11.36 7.44 3.17
C GLU A 130 11.01 6.57 4.38
N VAL A 131 12.04 5.98 4.98
CA VAL A 131 11.95 5.16 6.20
C VAL A 131 12.69 5.90 7.31
N CYS A 132 11.93 6.50 8.23
CA CYS A 132 12.48 7.31 9.30
C CYS A 132 12.56 6.55 10.63
N GLU A 133 13.51 6.90 11.48
CA GLU A 133 13.78 6.24 12.76
C GLU A 133 12.55 6.15 13.69
N SER A 134 11.67 7.18 13.67
CA SER A 134 10.40 7.18 14.39
C SER A 134 9.46 6.04 13.98
N THR A 135 9.48 5.65 12.71
CA THR A 135 8.70 4.51 12.21
C THR A 135 9.37 3.18 12.50
N MET A 136 10.69 3.17 12.78
CA MET A 136 11.47 1.97 13.10
C MET A 136 11.15 1.41 14.49
N TYR A 137 10.85 2.28 15.46
CA TYR A 137 10.64 1.92 16.87
C TYR A 137 9.23 1.41 17.24
N GLN A 138 8.25 1.50 16.34
CA GLN A 138 6.83 1.30 16.70
C GLN A 138 6.39 -0.18 16.85
N ARG A 139 7.32 -1.15 16.84
CA ARG A 139 7.03 -2.57 17.07
C ARG A 139 7.92 -3.12 18.20
N ARG A 140 7.70 -2.61 19.41
CA ARG A 140 8.15 -3.26 20.64
C ARG A 140 7.12 -3.02 21.73
N TYR A 141 5.94 -3.62 21.61
CA TYR A 141 5.08 -4.08 22.71
C TYR A 141 4.14 -5.14 22.14
#